data_AF-E2EFW6-F1
#
_entry.id   AF-E2EFW6-F1
#
_cell.length_a   1.000
_cell.length_b   1.000
_cell.length_c   1.000
_cell.angle_alpha   90.00
_cell.angle_beta   90.00
_cell.angle_gamma   90.00
#
_symmetry.space_group_name_H-M   'P 1'
#
loop_
_entity.id
_entity.type
_entity.pdbx_description
1 polymer ?
#
loop_
_entity_poly.entity_id
_entity_poly.type
_entity_poly.pdbx_seq_one_letter_code
_entity_poly.pdbx_strand_id
1 'polypeptide(L)' 'LDCHTAHIACKFAEIKEKVDRRTGKSTEDNPKSIKSGDAAIVNLVPSKPLCVESFQEFPPLGRFAVR' A
#
# COMPACT_ATOMS: atom_id res chain seq x y z
N LEU A 1 5.08 -0.43 -8.91
CA LEU A 1 5.10 0.45 -7.72
C LEU A 1 6.13 1.51 -8.00
N ASP A 2 5.64 2.73 -8.16
CA ASP A 2 6.46 3.90 -8.44
C ASP A 2 6.65 4.63 -7.12
N CYS A 3 7.87 4.56 -6.58
CA CYS A 3 8.25 5.27 -5.38
C CYS A 3 9.37 6.24 -5.75
N HIS A 4 9.08 7.55 -5.68
CA HIS A 4 10.02 8.59 -6.09
C HIS A 4 10.54 8.40 -7.54
N THR A 5 11.81 8.06 -7.72
CA THR A 5 12.43 7.75 -9.02
C THR A 5 12.52 6.25 -9.31
N ALA A 6 12.15 5.39 -8.35
CA ALA A 6 12.21 3.94 -8.48
C ALA A 6 10.91 3.40 -9.09
N HIS A 7 11.08 2.55 -10.12
CA HIS A 7 9.99 1.88 -10.81
C HIS A 7 10.20 0.36 -10.71
N ILE A 8 9.52 -0.28 -9.74
CA ILE A 8 9.72 -1.70 -9.43
C ILE A 8 8.39 -2.44 -9.34
N ALA A 9 8.34 -3.67 -9.85
CA ALA A 9 7.20 -4.56 -9.71
C ALA A 9 7.09 -5.05 -8.25
N CYS A 10 5.92 -4.86 -7.64
CA CYS A 10 5.62 -5.39 -6.31
C CYS A 10 4.45 -6.37 -6.41
N LYS A 11 4.52 -7.45 -5.62
CA LYS A 11 3.43 -8.41 -5.47
C LYS A 11 2.63 -8.06 -4.23
N PHE A 12 1.31 -8.12 -4.34
CA PHE A 12 0.42 -8.07 -3.19
C PHE A 12 0.50 -9.42 -2.46
N ALA A 13 1.02 -9.41 -1.23
CA ALA A 13 1.17 -10.63 -0.45
C ALA A 13 -0.14 -10.95 0.29
N GLU A 14 -0.66 -9.98 1.03
CA GLU A 14 -1.91 -10.10 1.78
C GLU A 14 -2.60 -8.74 1.89
N ILE A 15 -3.93 -8.76 1.97
CA ILE A 15 -4.75 -7.60 2.32
C ILE A 15 -5.11 -7.78 3.78
N LYS A 16 -4.49 -6.99 4.66
CA LYS A 16 -4.71 -7.10 6.10
C LYS A 16 -6.10 -6.65 6.46
N GLU A 17 -6.47 -5.44 6.09
CA GLU A 17 -7.74 -4.86 6.52
C GLU A 17 -8.30 -3.93 5.45
N LYS A 18 -9.62 -3.94 5.28
CA LYS A 18 -10.33 -2.90 4.53
C LYS A 18 -10.66 -1.75 5.47
N VAL A 19 -10.29 -0.53 5.10
CA VAL A 19 -10.51 0.67 5.92
C VAL A 19 -11.43 1.66 5.22
N ASP A 20 -12.20 2.40 6.00
CA ASP A 20 -13.01 3.51 5.49
C ASP A 20 -12.10 4.70 5.13
N ARG A 21 -12.20 5.18 3.89
CA ARG A 21 -11.37 6.27 3.36
C ARG A 21 -11.52 7.61 4.09
N ARG A 22 -12.66 7.87 4.74
CA ARG A 22 -12.93 9.13 5.46
C ARG A 22 -12.60 9.02 6.94
N THR A 23 -12.91 7.88 7.56
CA THR A 23 -12.79 7.74 9.02
C THR A 23 -11.53 7.01 9.46
N GLY A 24 -10.87 6.28 8.54
CA GLY A 24 -9.69 5.47 8.84
C GLY A 24 -9.99 4.23 9.70
N LYS A 25 -11.26 3.93 9.96
CA LYS A 25 -11.66 2.77 10.76
C LYS A 25 -11.67 1.50 9.90
N SER A 26 -11.20 0.41 10.47
CA SER A 26 -11.27 -0.92 9.86
C SER A 26 -12.72 -1.38 9.77
N THR A 27 -13.11 -1.77 8.57
CA THR A 27 -14.47 -2.23 8.23
C THR A 27 -14.54 -3.75 8.14
N GLU A 28 -13.50 -4.39 7.62
CA GLU A 28 -13.40 -5.83 7.44
C GLU A 28 -11.94 -6.25 7.60
N ASP A 29 -11.71 -7.33 8.34
CA ASP A 29 -10.40 -7.93 8.57
C ASP A 29 -10.19 -9.08 7.57
N ASN A 30 -9.02 -9.11 6.92
CA ASN A 30 -8.63 -10.04 5.85
C ASN A 30 -9.64 -10.18 4.69
N PRO A 31 -10.01 -9.07 4.00
CA PRO A 31 -10.97 -9.13 2.89
C PRO A 31 -10.40 -9.92 1.70
N LYS A 32 -11.25 -10.69 1.02
CA LYS A 32 -10.84 -11.48 -0.16
C LYS A 32 -10.51 -10.62 -1.39
N SER A 33 -11.08 -9.42 -1.50
CA SER A 33 -10.88 -8.52 -2.63
C SER A 33 -11.23 -7.08 -2.26
N ILE A 34 -10.54 -6.11 -2.88
CA ILE A 34 -10.84 -4.68 -2.78
C ILE A 34 -11.45 -4.18 -4.09
N LYS A 35 -12.40 -3.24 -4.02
CA LYS A 35 -13.03 -2.62 -5.20
C LYS A 35 -12.57 -1.18 -5.38
N SER A 36 -12.85 -0.61 -6.55
CA SER A 36 -12.58 0.81 -6.80
C SER A 36 -13.34 1.69 -5.80
N GLY A 37 -12.64 2.61 -5.16
CA GLY A 37 -13.18 3.49 -4.12
C GLY A 37 -12.94 3.01 -2.68
N ASP A 38 -12.57 1.76 -2.49
CA ASP A 38 -12.19 1.22 -1.18
C ASP A 38 -10.78 1.66 -0.78
N ALA A 39 -10.56 1.82 0.53
CA ALA A 39 -9.22 1.92 1.10
C ALA A 39 -8.90 0.63 1.86
N ALA A 40 -7.62 0.23 1.88
CA ALA A 40 -7.19 -0.98 2.55
C ALA A 40 -5.73 -0.87 2.99
N ILE A 41 -5.40 -1.60 4.05
CA ILE A 41 -4.03 -1.86 4.50
C ILE A 41 -3.58 -3.16 3.84
N VAL A 42 -2.51 -3.09 3.06
CA VAL A 42 -1.98 -4.20 2.26
C VAL A 42 -0.50 -4.41 2.57
N ASN A 43 -0.08 -5.66 2.64
CA ASN A 43 1.35 -5.98 2.63
C ASN A 43 1.82 -6.19 1.19
N LEU A 44 2.82 -5.43 0.81
CA LEU A 44 3.44 -5.47 -0.51
C LEU A 44 4.86 -6.04 -0.39
N VAL A 45 5.21 -6.96 -1.30
CA VAL A 45 6.55 -7.53 -1.39
C VAL A 45 7.17 -7.10 -2.71
N PRO A 46 8.30 -6.35 -2.69
CA PRO A 46 8.96 -5.94 -3.92
C PRO A 46 9.68 -7.13 -4.57
N SER A 47 9.68 -7.17 -5.91
CA SER A 47 10.33 -8.26 -6.67
C SER A 47 11.84 -8.08 -6.82
N LYS A 48 12.33 -6.86 -6.55
CA LYS A 48 13.75 -6.47 -6.56
C LYS A 48 14.03 -5.65 -5.30
N PRO A 49 15.29 -5.55 -4.84
CA PRO A 49 15.64 -4.67 -3.73
C PRO A 49 15.14 -3.24 -3.99
N LEU A 50 14.37 -2.71 -3.06
CA LEU A 50 13.74 -1.39 -3.11
C LEU A 50 13.98 -0.70 -1.76
N CYS A 51 14.43 0.55 -1.79
CA CYS A 51 14.53 1.38 -0.60
C CYS A 51 13.26 2.22 -0.48
N VAL A 52 12.55 2.07 0.64
CA VAL A 52 11.36 2.84 1.02
C VAL A 52 11.45 3.17 2.50
N GLU A 53 10.90 4.31 2.89
CA GLU A 53 10.91 4.78 4.27
C GLU A 53 9.48 4.98 4.79
N SER A 54 9.34 5.10 6.12
CA SER A 54 8.07 5.45 6.73
C SER A 54 7.59 6.82 6.25
N PHE A 55 6.33 6.94 5.83
CA PHE A 55 5.77 8.22 5.38
C PHE A 55 5.84 9.32 6.46
N GLN A 56 5.78 8.96 7.74
CA GLN A 56 5.89 9.92 8.84
C GLN A 56 7.31 10.45 9.01
N GLU A 57 8.32 9.63 8.71
CA GLU A 57 9.73 9.99 8.86
C GLU A 57 10.26 10.69 7.60
N PHE A 58 9.94 10.15 6.42
CA PHE A 58 10.36 10.72 5.14
C PHE A 58 9.23 10.66 4.10
N PRO A 59 8.34 11.67 4.08
CA PRO A 59 7.20 11.72 3.17
C PRO A 59 7.53 11.49 1.68
N PRO A 60 8.67 11.98 1.13
CA PRO A 60 9.01 11.78 -0.28
C PRO A 60 9.32 10.32 -0.70
N LEU A 61 9.74 9.46 0.24
CA LEU A 61 10.01 8.03 -0.02
C LEU A 61 8.91 7.11 0.52
N GLY A 62 8.04 7.61 1.41
CA GLY A 62 6.87 6.84 1.88
C GLY A 62 5.66 6.91 0.96
N ARG A 63 5.60 7.88 0.03
CA ARG A 63 4.52 7.99 -0.95
C ARG A 63 4.87 7.21 -2.23
N PHE A 64 3.96 6.36 -2.66
CA PHE A 64 4.11 5.60 -3.89
C PHE A 64 2.79 5.53 -4.67
N ALA A 65 2.89 5.25 -5.96
CA ALA A 65 1.76 4.92 -6.82
C ALA A 65 1.83 3.44 -7.22
N VAL A 66 0.66 2.79 -7.22
CA VAL A 66 0.51 1.47 -7.84
C VAL A 66 -0.05 1.70 -9.24
N ARG A 67 0.58 1.08 -10.24
CA ARG A 67 0.12 1.03 -11.63
C ARG A 67 -0.07 -0.42 -12.02
#